data_AF-A0A1Z4IK08-F1
#
_entry.id   AF-A0A1Z4IK08-F1
#
_cell.length_a   1.000
_cell.length_b   1.000
_cell.length_c   1.000
_cell.angle_alpha   90.00
_cell.angle_beta   90.00
_cell.angle_gamma   90.00
#
_symmetry.space_group_name_H-M   'P 1'
#
loop_
_entity.id
_entity.type
_entity.pdbx_description
1 polymer ?
#
loop_
_entity_poly.entity_id
_entity_poly.type
_entity_poly.pdbx_seq_one_letter_code
_entity_poly.pdbx_strand_id
1 'polypeptide(L)' 'MQPSELQKKWNLSNAQLAAALGKTEETVKAYKARKTARSHRTPPQSVLIMCKLLDEQWQATGTPQIFFLTA' A
#
# COMPACT_ATOMS: atom_id res chain seq x y z
N MET A 1 -8.68 1.16 -6.47
CA MET A 1 -7.92 0.27 -5.57
C MET A 1 -7.53 1.07 -4.34
N GLN A 2 -7.85 0.63 -3.12
CA GLN A 2 -7.35 1.27 -1.89
C GLN A 2 -6.15 0.49 -1.32
N PRO A 3 -5.29 1.11 -0.49
CA PRO A 3 -4.14 0.42 0.10
C PRO A 3 -4.54 -0.84 0.90
N SER A 4 -5.65 -0.79 1.62
CA SER A 4 -6.20 -1.94 2.36
C SER A 4 -6.62 -3.09 1.44
N GLU A 5 -7.12 -2.79 0.25
CA GLU A 5 -7.59 -3.79 -0.72
C GLU A 5 -6.41 -4.46 -1.42
N LEU A 6 -5.41 -3.67 -1.82
CA LEU A 6 -4.15 -4.19 -2.39
C LEU A 6 -3.44 -5.12 -1.40
N GLN A 7 -3.38 -4.71 -0.13
CA GLN A 7 -2.78 -5.52 0.92
C GLN A 7 -3.46 -6.87 1.09
N LYS A 8 -4.80 -6.88 1.14
CA LYS A 8 -5.57 -8.12 1.30
C LYS A 8 -5.39 -9.04 0.10
N LYS A 9 -5.44 -8.49 -1.12
CA LYS A 9 -5.34 -9.25 -2.36
C LYS A 9 -3.99 -9.97 -2.49
N TRP A 10 -2.90 -9.29 -2.13
CA TRP A 10 -1.55 -9.82 -2.25
C TRP A 10 -0.97 -10.33 -0.93
N ASN A 11 -1.80 -10.44 0.12
CA ASN A 11 -1.44 -10.85 1.47
C ASN A 11 -0.16 -10.17 2.02
N LEU A 12 -0.07 -8.84 1.85
CA LEU A 12 1.11 -8.07 2.21
C LEU A 12 1.12 -7.67 3.70
N SER A 13 2.30 -7.59 4.29
CA SER A 13 2.52 -6.90 5.56
C SER A 13 2.42 -5.37 5.40
N ASN A 14 2.26 -4.63 6.50
CA ASN A 14 2.27 -3.17 6.45
C ASN A 14 3.63 -2.63 5.97
N ALA A 15 4.73 -3.26 6.38
CA ALA A 15 6.08 -2.96 5.93
C ALA A 15 6.26 -3.14 4.42
N GLN A 16 5.77 -4.25 3.87
CA GLN A 16 5.81 -4.52 2.44
C GLN A 16 4.98 -3.53 1.63
N LEU A 17 3.77 -3.23 2.08
CA LEU A 17 2.93 -2.21 1.43
C LEU A 17 3.57 -0.82 1.52
N ALA A 18 4.20 -0.50 2.65
CA ALA A 18 4.92 0.75 2.84
C ALA A 18 6.12 0.86 1.89
N ALA A 19 6.92 -0.19 1.76
CA ALA A 19 8.02 -0.28 0.80
C ALA A 19 7.52 -0.12 -0.64
N ALA A 20 6.48 -0.85 -1.03
CA ALA A 20 5.90 -0.77 -2.37
C ALA A 20 5.37 0.62 -2.73
N LEU A 21 4.85 1.36 -1.75
CA LEU A 21 4.33 2.72 -1.93
C LEU A 21 5.38 3.82 -1.71
N GLY A 22 6.61 3.47 -1.32
CA GLY A 22 7.63 4.44 -0.93
C GLY A 22 7.19 5.31 0.25
N LYS A 23 6.49 4.71 1.22
CA LYS A 23 5.96 5.36 2.43
C LYS A 23 6.46 4.67 3.68
N THR A 24 6.19 5.29 4.83
CA THR A 24 6.42 4.68 6.14
C THR A 24 5.25 3.77 6.54
N GLU A 25 5.52 2.78 7.38
CA GLU A 25 4.48 1.90 7.93
C GLU A 25 3.40 2.67 8.68
N GLU A 26 3.78 3.73 9.40
CA GLU A 26 2.81 4.60 10.08
C GLU A 26 1.85 5.28 9.11
N THR A 27 2.34 5.71 7.95
CA THR A 27 1.51 6.32 6.91
C THR A 27 0.52 5.30 6.35
N VAL A 28 0.96 4.06 6.13
CA VAL A 28 0.07 2.97 5.70
C VAL A 28 -0.97 2.63 6.77
N LYS A 29 -0.57 2.59 8.05
CA LYS A 29 -1.50 2.41 9.17
C LYS A 29 -2.54 3.54 9.23
N ALA A 30 -2.15 4.77 8.99
CA ALA A 30 -3.04 5.93 8.94
C ALA A 30 -4.08 5.83 7.81
N TYR A 31 -3.70 5.35 6.62
CA TYR A 31 -4.62 5.12 5.50
C TYR A 31 -5.64 4.02 5.77
N LYS A 32 -5.29 3.07 6.63
CA LYS A 32 -6.14 1.94 7.01
C LYS A 32 -6.94 2.15 8.30
N ALA A 33 -6.62 3.19 9.06
CA ALA A 33 -7.31 3.46 10.32
C ALA A 33 -8.80 3.70 10.06
N ARG A 34 -9.66 3.37 11.03
CA ARG A 34 -11.10 3.65 10.93
C ARG A 34 -11.31 5.15 10.69
N LYS A 35 -12.29 5.53 9.87
CA LYS A 35 -12.57 6.95 9.55
C LYS A 35 -12.75 7.86 10.78
N THR A 36 -13.19 7.28 11.91
CA THR A 36 -13.39 7.98 13.19
C THR A 36 -12.12 8.11 14.03
N ALA A 37 -11.03 7.43 13.67
CA ALA A 37 -9.78 7.49 14.41
C ALA A 37 -9.04 8.80 14.09
N ARG A 38 -8.46 9.43 15.11
CA ARG A 38 -7.63 10.64 14.96
C ARG A 38 -6.42 10.44 14.05
N SER A 39 -5.95 9.20 13.92
CA SER A 39 -4.86 8.81 13.04
C SER A 39 -5.29 8.54 11.59
N HIS A 40 -6.59 8.61 11.28
CA HIS A 40 -7.09 8.39 9.92
C HIS A 40 -6.60 9.49 8.98
N ARG A 41 -5.98 9.06 7.88
CA ARG A 41 -5.63 9.93 6.78
C ARG A 41 -6.26 9.37 5.52
N THR A 42 -6.89 10.24 4.73
CA THR A 42 -7.33 9.86 3.39
C THR A 42 -6.08 9.68 2.52
N PRO A 43 -5.87 8.51 1.90
CA PRO A 43 -4.77 8.33 0.97
C PRO A 43 -4.92 9.31 -0.21
N PRO A 44 -3.86 10.05 -0.58
CA PRO A 44 -3.91 10.96 -1.71
C PRO A 44 -4.12 10.18 -3.02
N GLN A 45 -4.61 10.86 -4.06
CA GLN A 45 -4.91 10.22 -5.34
C GLN A 45 -3.68 9.53 -5.96
N SER A 46 -2.48 10.08 -5.77
CA SER A 46 -1.23 9.45 -6.21
C SER A 46 -1.01 8.07 -5.61
N VAL A 47 -1.33 7.87 -4.33
CA VAL A 47 -1.22 6.57 -3.65
C VAL A 47 -2.25 5.59 -4.22
N LEU A 48 -3.48 6.05 -4.50
CA LEU A 48 -4.51 5.21 -5.10
C LEU A 48 -4.12 4.74 -6.51
N ILE A 49 -3.54 5.64 -7.31
CA ILE A 49 -3.02 5.33 -8.66
C ILE A 49 -1.87 4.33 -8.54
N MET A 50 -0.91 4.57 -7.64
CA MET A 50 0.22 3.68 -7.40
C MET A 50 -0.22 2.28 -6.96
N CYS A 51 -1.22 2.17 -6.07
CA CYS A 51 -1.80 0.88 -5.71
C CYS A 51 -2.40 0.15 -6.92
N LYS A 52 -3.03 0.87 -7.86
CA LYS A 52 -3.60 0.26 -9.06
C LYS A 52 -2.51 -0.22 -10.01
N LEU A 53 -1.49 0.61 -10.25
CA LEU A 53 -0.34 0.24 -11.10
C LEU A 53 0.42 -0.97 -10.57
N LEU A 54 0.67 -1.01 -9.26
CA LEU A 54 1.30 -2.17 -8.62
C LEU A 54 0.45 -3.42 -8.77
N ASP A 55 -0.88 -3.32 -8.61
CA ASP A 55 -1.78 -4.45 -8.82
C ASP A 55 -1.70 -4.98 -10.25
N GLU A 56 -1.74 -4.10 -11.25
CA GLU A 56 -1.63 -4.48 -12.67
C GLU A 56 -0.27 -5.12 -12.99
N GLN A 57 0.81 -4.55 -12.46
CA GLN A 57 2.18 -5.06 -12.65
C GLN A 57 2.38 -6.43 -11.98
N TRP A 58 1.91 -6.59 -10.74
CA TRP A 58 2.01 -7.85 -10.01
C TRP A 58 1.11 -8.92 -10.59
N GLN A 59 -0.07 -8.56 -11.12
CA GLN A 59 -0.90 -9.49 -11.88
C GLN A 59 -0.18 -10.00 -13.13
N ALA A 60 0.47 -9.11 -13.89
CA ALA A 60 1.23 -9.50 -15.08
C ALA A 60 2.45 -10.39 -14.75
N THR A 61 3.08 -10.16 -13.59
CA THR A 61 4.26 -10.91 -13.13
C THR A 61 3.89 -12.19 -12.35
N GLY A 62 2.64 -12.30 -11.89
CA GLY A 62 2.16 -13.36 -11.00
C GLY A 62 2.66 -13.28 -9.56
N THR A 63 3.50 -12.29 -9.22
CA THR A 63 4.11 -12.12 -7.89
C THR A 63 4.30 -10.66 -7.51
N PRO A 64 4.16 -10.31 -6.22
CA PRO A 64 4.38 -8.95 -5.74
C PRO A 64 5.87 -8.62 -5.71
N GLN A 65 6.29 -7.78 -6.65
CA GLN A 65 7.64 -7.20 -6.72
C GLN A 65 7.75 -6.05 -5.72
N ILE A 66 8.31 -6.33 -4.54
CA ILE A 66 8.50 -5.36 -3.46
C ILE A 66 10.00 -5.15 -3.28
N PHE A 67 10.48 -3.99 -3.69
CA PHE A 67 11.87 -3.61 -3.53
C PHE A 67 12.06 -3.02 -2.14
N PHE A 68 12.81 -3.73 -1.29
CA PHE A 68 13.32 -3.15 -0.05
C PHE A 68 14.47 -2.24 -0.43
N LEU A 69 14.32 -0.93 -0.22
CA LEU A 69 15.47 -0.03 -0.21
C LEU A 69 16.27 -0.36 1.06
N THR A 70 17.25 -1.25 0.94
CA THR A 70 18.34 -1.36 1.90
C THR A 70 19.16 -0.09 1.74
N ALA A 71 18.99 0.85 2.67
CA ALA A 71 19.87 1.99 2.84
C ALA A 71 21.17 1.56 3.51
#